data_AF-A0A520J6W3-F1
#
_entry.id   AF-A0A520J6W3-F1
#
_cell.length_a   1.000
_cell.length_b   1.000
_cell.length_c   1.000
_cell.angle_alpha   90.00
_cell.angle_beta   90.00
_cell.angle_gamma   90.00
#
_symmetry.space_group_name_H-M   'P 1'
#
loop_
_entity.id
_entity.type
_entity.pdbx_description
1 polymer ?
#
loop_
_entity_poly.entity_id
_entity_poly.type
_entity_poly.pdbx_seq_one_letter_code
_entity_poly.pdbx_strand_id
1 'polypeptide(L)'
;MSITNNAILKLAFLVIPFAILTAVLHDGQSGGVGGGGSYDLSGLVYGMLMFAFIIVWLLWMLISYSMSSTSEKRKMHLRLLLVGLAALVAAWFVTPRML
;
A
#
# COMPACT_ATOMS: atom_id res chain seq x y z
N MET A 1 21.42 5.72 14.55
CA MET A 1 20.81 4.97 13.43
C MET A 1 20.91 5.84 12.18
N SER A 2 21.56 5.35 11.11
CA SER A 2 21.75 6.15 9.88
C SER A 2 20.40 6.54 9.27
N ILE A 3 20.32 7.76 8.70
CA ILE A 3 19.14 8.28 8.00
C ILE A 3 18.62 7.27 6.97
N THR A 4 19.52 6.58 6.27
CA THR A 4 19.22 5.54 5.28
C THR A 4 18.48 4.34 5.89
N ASN A 5 18.88 3.88 7.08
CA ASN A 5 18.24 2.73 7.72
C ASN A 5 16.78 3.04 8.10
N ASN A 6 16.50 4.30 8.48
CA ASN A 6 15.13 4.75 8.74
C ASN A 6 14.27 4.85 7.47
N ALA A 7 14.86 5.16 6.29
CA ALA A 7 14.14 5.06 5.01
C ALA A 7 13.69 3.64 4.75
N ILE A 8 14.63 2.71 4.86
CA ILE A 8 14.43 1.32 4.46
C ILE A 8 13.35 0.69 5.35
N LEU A 9 13.36 0.97 6.66
CA LEU A 9 12.31 0.52 7.58
C LEU A 9 10.94 1.09 7.22
N LYS A 10 10.84 2.40 6.95
CA LYS A 10 9.58 3.04 6.56
C LYS A 10 9.04 2.48 5.24
N LEU A 11 9.94 2.19 4.29
CA LEU A 11 9.59 1.61 2.99
C LEU A 11 9.18 0.14 3.11
N ALA A 12 9.89 -0.65 3.92
CA ALA A 12 9.52 -2.03 4.21
C ALA A 12 8.12 -2.13 4.84
N PHE A 13 7.76 -1.17 5.70
CA PHE A 13 6.43 -1.10 6.30
C PHE A 13 5.30 -0.89 5.27
N LEU A 14 5.60 -0.33 4.09
CA LEU A 14 4.64 -0.23 2.99
C LEU A 14 4.66 -1.49 2.11
N VAL A 15 5.86 -1.91 1.69
CA VAL A 15 6.04 -2.96 0.67
C VAL A 15 5.59 -4.33 1.18
N ILE A 16 5.88 -4.67 2.44
CA ILE A 16 5.54 -5.98 3.01
C ILE A 16 4.03 -6.21 3.05
N PRO A 17 3.21 -5.36 3.70
CA PRO A 17 1.76 -5.56 3.73
C PRO A 17 1.14 -5.40 2.34
N PHE A 18 1.68 -4.54 1.47
CA PHE A 18 1.25 -4.45 0.08
C PHE A 18 1.42 -5.78 -0.67
N ALA A 19 2.59 -6.42 -0.54
CA ALA A 19 2.89 -7.69 -1.18
C ALA A 19 2.02 -8.83 -0.64
N ILE A 20 1.81 -8.89 0.68
CA ILE A 20 0.95 -9.90 1.32
C ILE A 20 -0.49 -9.74 0.85
N LEU A 21 -1.05 -8.52 0.90
CA LEU A 21 -2.43 -8.25 0.48
C LEU A 21 -2.63 -8.53 -1.01
N THR A 22 -1.65 -8.18 -1.84
CA THR A 22 -1.67 -8.51 -3.28
C THR A 22 -1.66 -10.02 -3.51
N ALA A 23 -0.81 -10.77 -2.79
CA ALA A 23 -0.75 -12.22 -2.89
C ALA A 23 -2.08 -12.88 -2.46
N VAL A 24 -2.67 -12.41 -1.36
CA VAL A 24 -3.99 -12.87 -0.88
C VAL A 24 -5.10 -12.59 -1.91
N LEU A 25 -5.09 -11.40 -2.53
CA LEU A 25 -6.05 -11.07 -3.59
C LEU A 25 -5.92 -12.00 -4.81
N HIS A 26 -4.68 -12.30 -5.22
CA HIS A 26 -4.40 -13.16 -6.37
C HIS A 26 -4.77 -14.62 -6.09
N ASP A 27 -4.48 -15.12 -4.90
CA ASP A 27 -4.79 -16.49 -4.49
C ASP A 27 -6.30 -16.70 -4.36
N GLY A 28 -7.02 -15.72 -3.80
CA GLY A 28 -8.48 -15.69 -3.73
C GLY A 28 -9.18 -15.70 -5.10
N GLN A 29 -8.56 -15.12 -6.14
CA GLN A 29 -9.04 -15.25 -7.52
C GLN A 29 -8.83 -16.63 -8.13
N SER A 30 -7.82 -17.39 -7.68
CA SER A 30 -7.48 -18.70 -8.25
C SER A 30 -8.33 -19.87 -7.69
N GLY A 31 -8.97 -19.68 -6.53
CA GLY A 31 -9.82 -20.68 -5.86
C GLY A 31 -11.29 -20.74 -6.31
N GLY A 32 -11.68 -19.99 -7.34
CA GLY A 32 -13.06 -19.86 -7.81
C GLY A 32 -13.60 -21.07 -8.58
N VAL A 33 -13.70 -22.24 -7.93
CA VAL A 33 -14.53 -23.36 -8.38
C VAL A 33 -15.54 -23.68 -7.29
N GLY A 34 -16.79 -23.20 -7.44
CA GLY A 34 -17.89 -23.64 -6.57
C GLY A 34 -19.04 -22.64 -6.48
N GLY A 35 -20.19 -23.00 -7.03
CA GLY A 35 -21.37 -22.14 -7.16
C GLY A 35 -22.06 -21.76 -5.85
N GLY A 36 -22.92 -20.73 -5.95
CA GLY A 36 -24.05 -20.54 -5.03
C GLY A 36 -24.05 -19.23 -4.25
N GLY A 37 -24.71 -18.21 -4.82
CA GLY A 37 -25.60 -17.32 -4.06
C GLY A 37 -25.02 -16.30 -3.08
N SER A 38 -23.70 -16.26 -2.85
CA SER A 38 -23.06 -15.26 -1.96
C SER A 38 -22.10 -14.42 -2.80
N TYR A 39 -22.33 -13.10 -2.89
CA TYR A 39 -21.30 -12.21 -3.44
C TYR A 39 -20.04 -12.37 -2.60
N ASP A 40 -18.95 -12.86 -3.19
CA ASP A 40 -17.66 -12.93 -2.52
C ASP A 40 -17.08 -11.50 -2.42
N LEU A 41 -17.54 -10.76 -1.40
CA LEU A 41 -17.08 -9.42 -1.08
C LEU A 41 -15.65 -9.41 -0.51
N SER A 42 -15.03 -10.56 -0.29
CA SER A 42 -13.70 -10.65 0.31
C SER A 42 -12.67 -9.87 -0.50
N GLY A 43 -12.63 -10.03 -1.83
CA GLY A 43 -11.73 -9.28 -2.71
C GLY A 43 -11.93 -7.76 -2.62
N LEU A 44 -13.18 -7.31 -2.45
CA LEU A 44 -13.49 -5.88 -2.26
C LEU A 44 -12.99 -5.38 -0.90
N VAL A 45 -13.25 -6.13 0.17
CA VAL A 45 -12.83 -5.77 1.54
C VAL A 45 -11.30 -5.71 1.63
N TYR A 46 -10.59 -6.71 1.09
CA TYR A 46 -9.13 -6.71 1.07
C TYR A 46 -8.55 -5.58 0.20
N GLY A 47 -9.18 -5.27 -0.94
CA GLY A 47 -8.83 -4.11 -1.75
C GLY A 47 -9.00 -2.79 -1.00
N MET A 48 -10.15 -2.58 -0.35
CA MET A 48 -10.39 -1.38 0.46
C MET A 48 -9.42 -1.25 1.64
N LEU A 49 -9.12 -2.35 2.34
CA LEU A 49 -8.13 -2.38 3.42
C LEU A 49 -6.73 -2.00 2.92
N MET A 50 -6.34 -2.50 1.74
CA MET A 50 -5.08 -2.16 1.09
C MET A 50 -5.01 -0.66 0.75
N PHE A 51 -6.07 -0.10 0.17
CA PHE A 51 -6.17 1.33 -0.08
C PHE A 51 -6.09 2.16 1.20
N ALA A 52 -6.84 1.80 2.23
CA ALA A 52 -6.83 2.49 3.52
C ALA A 52 -5.42 2.47 4.15
N PHE A 53 -4.71 1.34 4.08
CA PHE A 53 -3.36 1.20 4.60
C PHE A 53 -2.36 2.12 3.87
N ILE A 54 -2.41 2.16 2.54
CA ILE A 54 -1.54 3.03 1.73
C ILE A 54 -1.84 4.50 2.03
N ILE A 55 -3.12 4.88 2.19
CA ILE A 55 -3.52 6.25 2.54
C ILE A 55 -2.97 6.65 3.92
N VAL A 56 -3.14 5.80 4.94
CA VAL A 56 -2.60 6.05 6.28
C VAL A 56 -1.08 6.21 6.24
N TRP A 57 -0.39 5.37 5.47
CA TRP A 57 1.05 5.48 5.28
C TRP A 57 1.46 6.78 4.58
N LEU A 58 0.75 7.19 3.54
CA LEU A 58 0.98 8.47 2.85
C LEU A 58 0.78 9.67 3.79
N LEU A 59 -0.26 9.66 4.61
CA LEU A 59 -0.51 10.69 5.61
C LEU A 59 0.63 10.75 6.64
N TRP A 60 1.08 9.61 7.14
CA TRP A 60 2.22 9.52 8.05
C TRP A 60 3.51 10.11 7.45
N MET A 61 3.76 9.80 6.17
CA MET A 61 4.91 10.31 5.44
C MET A 61 4.81 11.81 5.14
N LEU A 62 3.60 12.32 4.90
CA LEU A 62 3.32 13.75 4.72
C LEU A 62 3.55 14.55 6.01
N ILE A 63 3.09 14.02 7.15
CA ILE A 63 3.35 14.61 8.48
C ILE A 63 4.86 14.62 8.75
N SER A 64 5.54 13.50 8.47
CA SER A 64 6.99 13.39 8.62
C SER A 64 7.76 14.36 7.70
N TYR A 65 7.25 14.62 6.49
CA TYR A 65 7.81 15.62 5.57
C TYR A 65 7.63 17.04 6.11
N SER A 66 6.44 17.35 6.65
CA SER A 66 6.11 18.67 7.20
C SER A 66 6.95 19.02 8.43
N MET A 67 7.18 18.05 9.34
CA MET A 67 8.03 18.22 10.52
C MET A 67 9.53 18.26 10.22
N SER A 68 9.94 18.05 8.96
CA SER A 68 11.36 17.96 8.62
C SER A 68 11.96 19.32 8.28
N SER A 69 12.72 19.92 9.21
CA SER A 69 13.42 21.19 8.99
C SER A 69 14.68 21.09 8.10
N THR A 70 15.16 19.89 7.76
CA THR A 70 16.40 19.70 6.99
C THR A 70 16.10 19.34 5.52
N SER A 71 16.74 20.04 4.58
CA SER A 71 16.55 19.85 3.13
C SER A 71 16.79 18.40 2.66
N GLU A 72 17.80 17.73 3.21
CA GLU A 72 18.11 16.33 2.87
C GLU A 72 17.02 15.36 3.33
N LYS A 73 16.50 15.54 4.55
CA LYS A 73 15.42 14.71 5.08
C LYS A 73 14.11 14.97 4.32
N ARG A 74 13.82 16.20 3.90
CA ARG A 74 12.67 16.52 3.04
C ARG A 74 12.73 15.78 1.70
N LYS A 75 13.88 15.83 1.00
CA LYS A 75 14.05 15.16 -0.31
C LYS A 75 13.81 13.65 -0.22
N MET A 76 14.25 13.04 0.88
CA MET A 76 14.02 11.63 1.18
C MET A 76 12.53 11.33 1.43
N HIS A 77 11.85 12.07 2.31
CA HIS A 77 10.42 11.86 2.56
C HIS A 77 9.57 12.09 1.29
N LEU A 78 9.98 13.02 0.42
CA LEU A 78 9.33 13.26 -0.87
C LEU A 78 9.48 12.07 -1.83
N ARG A 79 10.67 11.45 -1.90
CA ARG A 79 10.87 10.21 -2.66
C ARG A 79 9.99 9.08 -2.13
N LEU A 80 9.89 8.92 -0.81
CA LEU A 80 9.00 7.91 -0.21
C LEU A 80 7.51 8.22 -0.48
N LEU A 81 7.09 9.49 -0.47
CA LEU A 81 5.74 9.89 -0.87
C LEU A 81 5.43 9.50 -2.32
N LEU A 82 6.37 9.73 -3.24
CA LEU A 82 6.22 9.31 -4.64
C LEU A 82 6.09 7.79 -4.77
N VAL A 83 6.85 7.01 -3.99
CA VAL A 83 6.73 5.54 -3.96
C VAL A 83 5.37 5.12 -3.43
N GLY A 84 4.87 5.74 -2.36
CA GLY A 84 3.52 5.48 -1.83
C GLY A 84 2.42 5.80 -2.83
N LEU A 85 2.59 6.89 -3.60
CA LEU A 85 1.64 7.27 -4.65
C LEU A 85 1.67 6.28 -5.83
N ALA A 86 2.86 5.85 -6.25
CA ALA A 86 3.00 4.79 -7.25
C ALA A 86 2.38 3.46 -6.77
N ALA A 87 2.54 3.11 -5.49
CA ALA A 87 1.90 1.94 -4.89
C ALA A 87 0.37 2.08 -4.88
N LEU A 88 -0.18 3.27 -4.61
CA LEU A 88 -1.62 3.53 -4.68
C LEU A 88 -2.16 3.28 -6.11
N VAL A 89 -1.44 3.76 -7.12
CA VAL A 89 -1.78 3.50 -8.54
C VAL A 89 -1.67 2.00 -8.85
N ALA A 90 -0.63 1.31 -8.37
CA ALA A 90 -0.50 -0.12 -8.56
C ALA A 90 -1.63 -0.92 -7.88
N ALA A 91 -2.04 -0.53 -6.66
CA ALA A 91 -3.18 -1.12 -5.96
C ALA A 91 -4.48 -1.02 -6.78
N TRP A 92 -4.66 0.09 -7.50
CA TRP A 92 -5.79 0.27 -8.41
C TRP A 92 -5.81 -0.75 -9.55
N PHE A 93 -4.65 -1.17 -10.05
CA PHE A 93 -4.56 -2.23 -11.06
C PHE A 93 -4.75 -3.63 -10.49
N VAL A 94 -4.34 -3.86 -9.25
CA VAL A 94 -4.44 -5.16 -8.57
C VAL A 94 -5.87 -5.43 -8.07
N THR A 95 -6.59 -4.40 -7.64
CA THR A 95 -7.95 -4.59 -7.12
C THR A 95 -8.90 -4.97 -8.26
N PRO A 96 -9.62 -6.11 -8.17
CA PRO A 96 -10.49 -6.56 -9.26
C PRO A 96 -11.51 -5.48 -9.59
N ARG A 97 -11.52 -5.02 -10.84
CA ARG A 97 -12.55 -4.11 -11.34
C ARG A 97 -13.85 -4.88 -11.37
N MET A 98 -14.81 -4.46 -10.56
CA MET A 98 -16.22 -4.80 -10.79
C MET A 98 -16.64 -4.08 -12.07
N LEU A 99 -16.47 -4.74 -13.21
CA LEU A 99 -17.08 -4.42 -14.49
C LEU A 99 -17.96 -5.60 -14.89
#